data_AF-A0A074J5D5-F1
#
_entry.id   AF-A0A074J5D5-F1
#
_cell.length_a   1.000
_cell.length_b   1.000
_cell.length_c   1.000
_cell.angle_alpha   90.00
_cell.angle_beta   90.00
_cell.angle_gamma   90.00
#
_symmetry.space_group_name_H-M   'P 1'
#
loop_
_entity.id
_entity.type
_entity.pdbx_description
1 polymer ?
#
loop_
_entity_poly.entity_id
_entity_poly.type
_entity_poly.pdbx_seq_one_letter_code
_entity_poly.pdbx_strand_id
1 'polypeptide(L)'
;MPGWIRAYVRFVEGFNRRLGKVAMYLLYVIMAIMLFSSLTKILHIPALWTLEMAQFTLVAYYMLGAPWTLQGDTNVRMDLLYSRWSPKGQAWWDAFTVFALMFYLGIMVYSAFDSTVYAFEYNERNPTAWRPYLWPIKTIITFGFALLFLQATVLLIRDIATIRGEEI
;
A
#
# COMPACT_ATOMS: atom_id res chain seq x y z
N MET A 1 27.24 5.89 6.04
CA MET A 1 26.35 6.11 4.89
C MET A 1 26.23 7.59 4.61
N PRO A 2 26.21 8.00 3.33
CA PRO A 2 26.07 9.39 2.93
C PRO A 2 24.82 10.05 3.53
N GLY A 3 24.92 11.32 3.93
CA GLY A 3 23.81 12.04 4.57
C GLY A 3 22.53 12.14 3.73
N TRP A 4 22.67 12.11 2.40
CA TRP A 4 21.53 12.15 1.47
C TRP A 4 20.67 10.87 1.53
N ILE A 5 21.28 9.69 1.75
CA ILE A 5 20.54 8.43 1.90
C ILE A 5 19.69 8.46 3.17
N ARG A 6 20.28 8.93 4.28
CA ARG A 6 19.56 9.08 5.56
C ARG A 6 18.44 10.12 5.48
N ALA A 7 18.60 11.14 4.64
CA ALA A 7 17.54 12.13 4.40
C ALA A 7 16.38 11.52 3.59
N TYR A 8 16.69 10.74 2.55
CA TYR A 8 15.71 10.01 1.74
C TYR A 8 14.87 9.05 2.59
N VAL A 9 15.52 8.20 3.39
CA VAL A 9 14.83 7.25 4.29
C VAL A 9 13.86 7.98 5.22
N ARG A 10 14.34 9.02 5.92
CA ARG A 10 13.50 9.81 6.84
C ARG A 10 12.34 10.52 6.14
N PHE A 11 12.55 10.97 4.91
CA PHE A 11 11.49 11.61 4.13
C PHE A 11 10.39 10.62 3.74
N VAL A 12 10.76 9.48 3.16
CA VAL A 12 9.81 8.45 2.71
C VAL A 12 9.04 7.88 3.89
N GLU A 13 9.72 7.49 4.97
CA GLU A 13 9.07 6.97 6.17
C GLU A 13 8.21 8.03 6.86
N GLY A 14 8.70 9.27 6.95
CA GLY A 14 7.94 10.38 7.52
C GLY A 14 6.65 10.65 6.74
N PHE A 15 6.73 10.63 5.41
CA PHE A 15 5.58 10.81 4.52
C PHE A 15 4.58 9.66 4.65
N ASN A 16 5.04 8.42 4.47
CA ASN A 16 4.21 7.22 4.53
C ASN A 16 3.55 7.05 5.91
N ARG A 17 4.24 7.38 7.01
CA ARG A 17 3.66 7.37 8.36
C ARG A 17 2.55 8.40 8.53
N ARG A 18 2.70 9.61 7.98
CA ARG A 18 1.63 10.63 8.02
C ARG A 18 0.44 10.19 7.18
N LEU A 19 0.70 9.69 5.98
CA LEU A 19 -0.34 9.21 5.07
C LEU A 19 -1.09 8.03 5.67
N GLY A 20 -0.39 7.03 6.22
CA GLY A 20 -0.98 5.88 6.90
C GLY A 20 -1.87 6.28 8.08
N LYS A 21 -1.43 7.26 8.89
CA LYS A 21 -2.27 7.82 9.96
C LYS A 21 -3.55 8.46 9.47
N VAL A 22 -3.48 9.21 8.37
CA VAL A 22 -4.68 9.79 7.75
C VAL A 22 -5.57 8.70 7.16
N ALA A 23 -4.98 7.70 6.51
CA ALA A 23 -5.67 6.57 5.92
C ALA A 23 -6.44 5.75 6.96
N MET A 24 -5.96 5.65 8.21
CA MET A 24 -6.71 4.99 9.30
C MET A 24 -8.13 5.53 9.47
N TYR A 25 -8.33 6.84 9.22
CA TYR A 25 -9.66 7.44 9.36
C TYR A 25 -10.66 6.97 8.28
N LEU A 26 -10.19 6.40 7.17
CA LEU A 26 -11.05 5.81 6.14
C LEU A 26 -11.88 4.64 6.68
N LEU A 27 -11.42 3.97 7.74
CA LEU A 27 -12.20 2.92 8.39
C LEU A 27 -13.50 3.48 8.99
N TYR A 28 -13.47 4.66 9.60
CA TYR A 28 -14.68 5.34 10.06
C TYR A 28 -15.60 5.75 8.91
N VAL A 29 -15.03 6.12 7.76
CA VAL A 29 -15.79 6.43 6.55
C VAL A 29 -16.53 5.19 6.04
N ILE A 30 -15.87 4.02 6.00
CA ILE A 30 -16.50 2.75 5.62
C ILE A 30 -17.63 2.41 6.59
N MET A 31 -17.39 2.54 7.90
CA MET A 31 -18.43 2.31 8.91
C MET A 31 -19.65 3.22 8.71
N ALA A 32 -19.44 4.50 8.40
CA ALA A 32 -20.52 5.44 8.12
C ALA A 32 -21.32 5.06 6.86
N ILE A 33 -20.63 4.67 5.77
CA ILE A 33 -21.28 4.21 4.53
C ILE A 33 -22.10 2.93 4.79
N MET A 34 -21.56 1.98 5.55
CA MET A 34 -22.24 0.73 5.90
C MET A 34 -23.45 0.95 6.81
N LEU A 35 -23.33 1.86 7.79
CA LEU A 35 -24.44 2.27 8.64
C LEU A 35 -25.56 2.90 7.79
N PHE A 36 -25.23 3.84 6.91
CA PHE A 36 -26.18 4.46 5.99
C PHE A 36 -26.85 3.43 5.07
N SER A 37 -26.07 2.48 4.54
CA SER A 37 -26.61 1.39 3.74
C SER A 37 -27.60 0.52 4.53
N SER A 38 -27.34 0.29 5.81
CA SER A 38 -28.23 -0.49 6.67
C SER A 38 -29.54 0.27 6.96
N LEU A 39 -29.44 1.57 7.27
CA LEU A 39 -30.60 2.44 7.52
C LEU A 39 -31.53 2.53 6.30
N THR A 40 -30.96 2.76 5.12
CA THR A 40 -31.72 2.87 3.86
C THR A 40 -32.44 1.56 3.49
N LYS A 41 -31.82 0.41 3.78
CA LYS A 41 -32.44 -0.92 3.59
C LYS A 41 -33.60 -1.14 4.56
N ILE A 42 -33.47 -0.73 5.83
CA ILE A 42 -34.57 -0.80 6.80
C ILE A 42 -35.75 0.07 6.36
N LEU A 43 -35.47 1.23 5.80
CA LEU A 43 -36.48 2.15 5.24
C LEU A 43 -37.03 1.70 3.87
N HIS A 44 -36.64 0.52 3.36
CA HIS A 44 -37.06 -0.04 2.07
C HIS A 44 -36.72 0.84 0.84
N ILE A 45 -35.72 1.73 0.95
CA ILE A 45 -35.22 2.58 -0.15
C ILE A 45 -33.72 2.29 -0.33
N PRO A 46 -33.34 1.14 -0.92
CA PRO A 46 -31.95 0.72 -0.96
C PRO A 46 -31.10 1.69 -1.80
N ALA A 47 -30.07 2.27 -1.18
CA ALA A 47 -29.10 3.10 -1.87
C ALA A 47 -28.09 2.22 -2.63
N LEU A 48 -28.12 2.27 -3.97
CA LEU A 48 -27.30 1.39 -4.82
C LEU A 48 -25.80 1.72 -4.79
N TRP A 49 -25.45 2.97 -4.44
CA TRP A 49 -24.07 3.46 -4.45
C TRP A 49 -23.24 2.99 -3.25
N THR A 50 -23.88 2.60 -2.15
CA THR A 50 -23.20 2.38 -0.86
C THR A 50 -22.24 1.20 -0.91
N LEU A 51 -22.57 0.15 -1.66
CA LEU A 51 -21.73 -1.04 -1.79
C LEU A 51 -20.40 -0.71 -2.47
N GLU A 52 -20.45 -0.03 -3.60
CA GLU A 52 -19.27 0.30 -4.40
C GLU A 52 -18.42 1.37 -3.71
N MET A 53 -19.05 2.38 -3.10
CA MET A 53 -18.31 3.37 -2.32
C MET A 53 -17.60 2.75 -1.12
N ALA A 54 -18.21 1.77 -0.44
CA ALA A 54 -17.52 1.07 0.62
C ALA A 54 -16.36 0.22 0.11
N GLN A 55 -16.51 -0.45 -1.04
CA GLN A 55 -15.42 -1.21 -1.68
C GLN A 55 -14.27 -0.29 -2.10
N PHE A 56 -14.55 0.85 -2.73
CA PHE A 56 -13.52 1.82 -3.12
C PHE A 56 -12.82 2.42 -1.91
N THR A 57 -13.57 2.75 -0.86
CA THR A 57 -12.99 3.26 0.39
C THR A 57 -12.12 2.20 1.07
N LEU A 58 -12.54 0.93 1.04
CA LEU A 58 -11.76 -0.20 1.55
C LEU A 58 -10.45 -0.39 0.77
N VAL A 59 -10.49 -0.33 -0.56
CA VAL A 59 -9.30 -0.41 -1.41
C VAL A 59 -8.37 0.78 -1.13
N ALA A 60 -8.92 2.00 -1.01
CA ALA A 60 -8.14 3.19 -0.66
C ALA A 60 -7.47 3.05 0.72
N TYR A 61 -8.20 2.52 1.71
CA TYR A 61 -7.68 2.23 3.04
C TYR A 61 -6.48 1.26 2.98
N TYR A 62 -6.62 0.14 2.28
CA TYR A 62 -5.52 -0.82 2.14
C TYR A 62 -4.34 -0.26 1.37
N MET A 63 -4.56 0.39 0.23
CA MET A 63 -3.49 0.87 -0.64
C MET A 63 -2.69 2.01 -0.01
N LEU A 64 -3.33 2.93 0.71
CA LEU A 64 -2.66 4.03 1.39
C LEU A 64 -2.04 3.61 2.73
N GLY A 65 -2.58 2.59 3.39
CA GLY A 65 -2.06 2.03 4.64
C GLY A 65 -0.88 1.06 4.45
N ALA A 66 -0.83 0.35 3.32
CA ALA A 66 0.17 -0.69 3.07
C ALA A 66 1.65 -0.24 3.16
N PRO A 67 2.06 0.95 2.64
CA PRO A 67 3.43 1.44 2.82
C PRO A 67 3.80 1.70 4.28
N TRP A 68 2.82 2.04 5.12
CA TRP A 68 3.08 2.28 6.54
C TRP A 68 3.19 0.96 7.31
N THR A 69 2.36 -0.03 7.00
CA THR A 69 2.49 -1.36 7.61
C THR A 69 3.80 -2.05 7.23
N LEU A 70 4.29 -1.83 6.01
CA LEU A 70 5.57 -2.37 5.53
C LEU A 70 6.78 -1.74 6.22
N GLN A 71 6.65 -0.55 6.82
CA GLN A 71 7.71 0.02 7.68
C GLN A 71 7.84 -0.70 9.01
N GLY A 72 6.71 -1.20 9.52
CA GLY A 72 6.70 -1.99 10.74
C GLY A 72 7.27 -3.36 10.44
N ASP A 73 8.28 -3.77 11.21
CA ASP A 73 8.91 -5.10 11.12
C ASP A 73 8.00 -6.22 11.69
N THR A 74 6.69 -6.11 11.41
CA THR A 74 5.60 -6.96 11.90
C THR A 74 5.24 -8.07 10.93
N ASN A 75 5.87 -8.12 9.75
CA ASN A 75 5.74 -9.26 8.86
C ASN A 75 6.34 -10.47 9.58
N VAL A 76 5.53 -11.49 9.85
CA VAL A 76 5.96 -12.71 10.54
C VAL A 76 7.06 -13.36 9.71
N ARG A 77 8.32 -13.11 10.10
CA ARG A 77 9.48 -13.80 9.56
C ARG A 77 9.39 -15.24 10.06
N MET A 78 9.62 -16.21 9.17
CA MET A 78 9.58 -17.62 9.56
C MET A 78 10.86 -17.97 10.34
N ASP A 79 10.89 -17.62 11.63
CA ASP A 79 12.11 -17.57 12.46
C ASP A 79 12.72 -18.94 12.81
N LEU A 80 12.06 -20.05 12.44
CA LEU A 80 12.52 -21.41 12.77
C LEU A 80 13.81 -21.81 12.06
N LEU A 81 14.02 -21.34 10.82
CA LEU A 81 15.25 -21.57 10.06
C LEU A 81 16.19 -20.35 10.08
N TYR A 82 15.62 -19.15 10.20
CA TYR A 82 16.37 -17.88 10.21
C TYR A 82 17.26 -17.74 11.44
N SER A 83 16.78 -18.08 12.63
CA SER A 83 17.51 -17.96 13.91
C SER A 83 18.81 -18.77 13.99
N ARG A 84 19.01 -19.75 13.09
CA ARG A 84 20.22 -20.59 13.06
C ARG A 84 21.32 -20.06 12.14
N TRP A 85 21.05 -19.03 11.35
CA TRP A 85 22.00 -18.49 10.38
C TRP A 85 22.81 -17.32 10.94
N SER A 86 24.03 -17.15 10.45
CA SER A 86 24.87 -16.00 10.82
C SER A 86 24.22 -14.67 10.38
N PRO A 87 24.49 -13.55 11.08
CA PRO A 87 23.89 -12.25 10.75
C PRO A 87 24.10 -11.81 9.30
N LYS A 88 25.23 -12.19 8.67
CA LYS A 88 25.52 -11.90 7.26
C LYS A 88 24.68 -12.73 6.29
N GLY A 89 24.37 -13.98 6.64
CA GLY A 89 23.54 -14.86 5.83
C GLY A 89 22.07 -14.44 5.85
N GLN A 90 21.57 -14.03 7.02
CA GLN A 90 20.22 -13.47 7.17
C GLN A 90 20.06 -12.20 6.33
N ALA A 91 21.00 -11.27 6.43
CA ALA A 91 20.91 -10.00 5.70
C ALA A 91 21.02 -10.17 4.17
N TRP A 92 21.74 -11.18 3.68
CA TRP A 92 21.78 -11.49 2.24
C TRP A 92 20.43 -12.01 1.72
N TRP A 93 19.79 -12.91 2.47
CA TRP A 93 18.46 -13.41 2.13
C TRP A 93 17.37 -12.33 2.26
N ASP A 94 17.45 -11.47 3.28
CA ASP A 94 16.58 -10.30 3.40
C ASP A 94 16.71 -9.41 2.16
N ALA A 95 17.94 -9.05 1.76
CA ALA A 95 18.17 -8.25 0.56
C ALA A 95 17.64 -8.92 -0.72
N PHE A 96 17.77 -10.25 -0.87
CA PHE A 96 17.22 -10.98 -2.01
C PHE A 96 15.69 -10.96 -2.03
N THR A 97 15.04 -11.18 -0.88
CA THR A 97 13.58 -11.16 -0.79
C THR A 97 13.01 -9.76 -1.04
N VAL A 98 13.67 -8.71 -0.53
CA VAL A 98 13.31 -7.32 -0.81
C VAL A 98 13.51 -6.98 -2.28
N PHE A 99 14.58 -7.48 -2.91
CA PHE A 99 14.77 -7.30 -4.36
C PHE A 99 13.66 -7.97 -5.18
N ALA A 100 13.27 -9.21 -4.83
CA ALA A 100 12.14 -9.88 -5.46
C ALA A 100 10.81 -9.11 -5.26
N LEU A 101 10.60 -8.57 -4.06
CA LEU A 101 9.47 -7.69 -3.75
C LEU A 101 9.48 -6.43 -4.62
N MET A 102 10.64 -5.78 -4.78
CA MET A 102 10.79 -4.61 -5.65
C MET A 102 10.48 -4.93 -7.10
N PHE A 103 10.96 -6.08 -7.62
CA PHE A 103 10.65 -6.51 -8.98
C PHE A 103 9.13 -6.69 -9.18
N TYR A 104 8.48 -7.40 -8.25
CA TYR A 104 7.03 -7.57 -8.26
C TYR A 104 6.31 -6.21 -8.21
N LEU A 105 6.68 -5.33 -7.27
CA LEU A 105 6.09 -4.01 -7.14
C LEU A 105 6.31 -3.14 -8.38
N GLY A 106 7.46 -3.26 -9.05
CA GLY A 106 7.73 -2.55 -10.30
C GLY A 106 6.75 -2.94 -11.42
N ILE A 107 6.46 -4.24 -11.57
CA ILE A 107 5.44 -4.73 -12.50
C ILE A 107 4.05 -4.22 -12.10
N MET A 108 3.73 -4.23 -10.80
CA MET A 108 2.44 -3.76 -10.30
C MET A 108 2.24 -2.26 -10.55
N VAL A 109 3.26 -1.43 -10.38
CA VAL A 109 3.20 0.01 -10.69
C VAL A 109 2.96 0.21 -12.18
N TYR A 110 3.68 -0.50 -13.04
CA TYR A 110 3.50 -0.41 -14.49
C TYR A 110 2.08 -0.80 -14.92
N SER A 111 1.60 -1.96 -14.45
CA SER A 111 0.25 -2.46 -14.74
C SER A 111 -0.86 -1.54 -14.19
N ALA A 112 -0.67 -1.01 -12.98
CA ALA A 112 -1.62 -0.07 -12.38
C ALA A 112 -1.68 1.26 -13.16
N PHE A 113 -0.53 1.75 -13.61
CA PHE A 113 -0.45 2.95 -14.43
C PHE A 113 -1.17 2.77 -15.77
N ASP A 114 -0.88 1.68 -16.49
CA ASP A 114 -1.55 1.34 -17.75
C ASP A 114 -3.07 1.23 -17.57
N SER A 115 -3.50 0.53 -16.51
CA SER A 115 -4.92 0.41 -16.14
C SER A 115 -5.57 1.76 -15.80
N THR A 116 -4.81 2.70 -15.23
CA THR A 116 -5.29 4.05 -14.89
C THR A 116 -5.45 4.89 -16.15
N VAL A 117 -4.47 4.87 -17.05
CA VAL A 117 -4.54 5.55 -18.36
C VAL A 117 -5.74 5.05 -19.16
N TYR A 118 -5.92 3.73 -19.23
CA TYR A 118 -7.07 3.12 -19.88
C TYR A 118 -8.40 3.63 -19.29
N ALA A 119 -8.51 3.74 -17.96
CA ALA A 119 -9.73 4.24 -17.33
C ALA A 119 -10.02 5.72 -17.62
N PHE A 120 -8.98 6.54 -17.81
CA PHE A 120 -9.14 7.94 -18.24
C PHE A 120 -9.55 8.04 -19.72
N GLU A 121 -8.91 7.28 -20.60
CA GLU A 121 -9.19 7.32 -22.04
C GLU A 121 -10.59 6.80 -22.37
N TYR A 122 -10.99 5.67 -21.77
CA TYR A 122 -12.26 5.02 -22.08
C TYR A 122 -13.39 5.38 -21.12
N ASN A 123 -13.16 6.32 -20.18
CA ASN A 123 -14.13 6.70 -19.14
C ASN A 123 -14.76 5.47 -18.47
N GLU A 124 -13.91 4.53 -18.07
CA GLU A 124 -14.33 3.21 -17.62
C GLU A 124 -15.28 3.32 -16.42
N ARG A 125 -16.42 2.62 -16.51
CA ARG A 125 -17.44 2.58 -15.46
C ARG A 125 -17.64 1.16 -14.98
N ASN A 126 -17.92 1.00 -13.69
CA ASN A 126 -18.22 -0.30 -13.12
C ASN A 126 -19.52 -0.87 -13.76
N PRO A 127 -19.57 -2.15 -14.16
CA PRO A 127 -20.79 -2.79 -14.71
C PRO A 127 -21.83 -3.13 -13.63
N THR A 128 -22.14 -2.17 -12.76
CA THR A 128 -23.11 -2.28 -11.66
C THR A 128 -24.32 -1.38 -11.94
N ALA A 129 -25.33 -1.40 -11.06
CA ALA A 129 -26.51 -0.55 -11.21
C ALA A 129 -26.20 0.96 -11.06
N TRP A 130 -25.18 1.34 -10.28
CA TRP A 130 -24.82 2.75 -10.05
C TRP A 130 -23.77 3.27 -11.04
N ARG A 131 -22.96 2.38 -11.66
CA ARG A 131 -22.02 2.70 -12.75
C ARG A 131 -21.03 3.85 -12.45
N PRO A 132 -20.35 3.87 -11.29
CA PRO A 132 -19.35 4.88 -10.99
C PRO A 132 -18.15 4.79 -11.92
N TYR A 133 -17.47 5.92 -12.12
CA TYR A 133 -16.20 5.97 -12.81
C TYR A 133 -15.09 5.29 -11.98
N LEU A 134 -14.24 4.50 -12.65
CA LEU A 134 -13.17 3.75 -12.00
C LEU A 134 -11.83 4.50 -11.93
N TRP A 135 -11.66 5.59 -12.68
CA TRP A 135 -10.42 6.37 -12.68
C TRP A 135 -9.98 6.86 -11.28
N PRO A 136 -10.87 7.29 -10.35
CA PRO A 136 -10.41 7.79 -9.05
C PRO A 136 -9.75 6.70 -8.22
N ILE A 137 -10.36 5.51 -8.17
CA ILE A 137 -9.84 4.40 -7.38
C ILE A 137 -8.57 3.82 -8.01
N LYS A 138 -8.49 3.72 -9.34
CA LYS A 138 -7.28 3.27 -10.03
C LYS A 138 -6.11 4.22 -9.81
N THR A 139 -6.36 5.53 -9.76
CA THR A 139 -5.33 6.52 -9.42
C THR A 139 -4.79 6.30 -8.00
N ILE A 140 -5.66 6.01 -7.03
CA ILE A 140 -5.25 5.69 -5.65
C ILE A 140 -4.43 4.40 -5.60
N ILE A 141 -4.83 3.36 -6.36
CA ILE A 141 -4.08 2.10 -6.45
C ILE A 141 -2.67 2.34 -7.01
N THR A 142 -2.56 3.06 -8.13
CA THR A 142 -1.27 3.41 -8.75
C THR A 142 -0.38 4.19 -7.78
N PHE A 143 -0.97 5.16 -7.08
CA PHE A 143 -0.26 5.92 -6.06
C PHE A 143 0.20 5.05 -4.88
N GLY A 144 -0.67 4.16 -4.38
CA GLY A 144 -0.34 3.21 -3.31
C GLY A 144 0.81 2.26 -3.68
N PHE A 145 0.79 1.70 -4.89
CA PHE A 145 1.89 0.87 -5.38
C PHE A 145 3.19 1.65 -5.56
N ALA A 146 3.14 2.88 -6.04
CA ALA A 146 4.32 3.74 -6.15
C ALA A 146 4.94 4.02 -4.77
N LEU A 147 4.11 4.27 -3.74
CA LEU A 147 4.57 4.46 -2.37
C LEU A 147 5.13 3.17 -1.75
N LEU A 148 4.51 2.02 -2.03
CA LEU A 148 5.03 0.71 -1.61
C LEU A 148 6.40 0.44 -2.24
N PHE A 149 6.57 0.75 -3.52
CA PHE A 149 7.85 0.63 -4.21
C PHE A 149 8.92 1.52 -3.56
N LEU A 150 8.59 2.78 -3.28
CA LEU A 150 9.48 3.68 -2.54
C LEU A 150 9.82 3.13 -1.15
N GLN A 151 8.84 2.55 -0.44
CA GLN A 151 9.11 1.93 0.86
C GLN A 151 10.01 0.70 0.76
N ALA A 152 9.86 -0.12 -0.28
CA ALA A 152 10.73 -1.27 -0.52
C ALA A 152 12.18 -0.84 -0.78
N THR A 153 12.42 0.30 -1.45
CA THR A 153 13.78 0.85 -1.60
C THR A 153 14.41 1.22 -0.25
N VAL A 154 13.61 1.74 0.69
CA VAL A 154 14.08 2.08 2.04
C VAL A 154 14.47 0.84 2.82
N LEU A 155 13.69 -0.24 2.72
CA LEU A 155 14.02 -1.54 3.32
C LEU A 155 15.34 -2.08 2.78
N LEU A 156 15.52 -2.08 1.46
CA LEU A 156 16.76 -2.53 0.82
C LEU A 156 17.98 -1.71 1.30
N ILE A 157 17.83 -0.40 1.44
CA ILE A 157 18.89 0.49 1.96
C ILE A 157 19.23 0.11 3.41
N ARG A 158 18.23 -0.19 4.24
CA ARG A 158 18.44 -0.60 5.64
C ARG A 158 19.15 -1.96 5.71
N ASP A 159 18.75 -2.93 4.90
CA ASP A 159 19.40 -4.24 4.85
C ASP A 159 20.88 -4.12 4.45
N ILE A 160 21.19 -3.28 3.44
CA ILE A 160 22.56 -2.98 3.04
C ILE A 160 23.35 -2.28 4.16
N ALA A 161 22.71 -1.41 4.93
CA ALA A 161 23.34 -0.75 6.08
C ALA A 161 23.72 -1.77 7.17
N THR A 162 22.80 -2.67 7.48
CA THR A 162 23.02 -3.78 8.43
C THR A 162 24.17 -4.67 7.97
N ILE A 163 24.25 -5.03 6.68
CA ILE A 163 25.38 -5.81 6.12
C ILE A 163 26.72 -5.08 6.30
N ARG A 164 26.71 -3.75 6.20
CA ARG A 164 27.88 -2.89 6.38
C ARG A 164 28.23 -2.60 7.85
N GLY A 165 27.39 -3.03 8.80
CA GLY A 165 27.57 -2.77 10.23
C GLY A 165 27.27 -1.32 10.64
N GLU A 166 26.48 -0.61 9.84
CA GLU A 166 26.02 0.74 10.18
C GLU A 166 24.52 0.72 10.55
N GLU A 167 24.16 1.26 11.71
CA GLU A 167 22.75 1.45 12.09
C GLU A 167 22.22 2.79 11.53
N ILE A 168 20.99 2.77 10.96
CA ILE A 168 20.30 3.92 10.35
C ILE A 168 18.85 3.98 10.82
#